data_AF-A0A139KEK2-F1
#
_entry.id   AF-A0A139KEK2-F1
#
_cell.length_a   1.000
_cell.length_b   1.000
_cell.length_c   1.000
_cell.angle_alpha   90.00
_cell.angle_beta   90.00
_cell.angle_gamma   90.00
#
_symmetry.space_group_name_H-M   'P 1'
#
loop_
_entity.id
_entity.type
_entity.pdbx_description
1 polymer ?
#
loop_
_entity_poly.entity_id
_entity_poly.type
_entity_poly.pdbx_seq_one_letter_code
_entity_poly.pdbx_strand_id
1 'polypeptide(L)'
;MKYRLKDRELQWKLDEISDGDFSARLHKERELIKDSFQKEPRLHVLWFGEGSQFSAALYADMLEEVREYDPTKWNNYPEVEPPEGVWMRVEWRDGVVKHLAVARYEAWGGGKQFVWVSDKRIIREVDRFRPRDDPDGEEDEE
;
A
#
# COMPACT_ATOMS: atom_id res chain seq x y z
N MET A 1 8.33 8.00 5.53
CA MET A 1 7.78 6.66 5.84
C MET A 1 6.30 6.80 6.15
N LYS A 2 5.47 5.80 5.85
CA LYS A 2 4.02 5.80 6.12
C LYS A 2 3.70 4.63 7.06
N TYR A 3 2.75 4.83 7.98
CA TYR A 3 2.18 3.74 8.77
C TYR A 3 0.93 3.18 8.09
N ARG A 4 0.73 1.88 8.26
CA ARG A 4 -0.43 1.16 7.78
C ARG A 4 -0.83 0.08 8.79
N LEU A 5 -2.11 -0.27 8.89
CA LEU A 5 -2.52 -1.46 9.64
C LEU A 5 -2.09 -2.72 8.89
N LYS A 6 -1.58 -3.69 9.67
CA LYS A 6 -1.33 -5.05 9.15
C LYS A 6 -2.62 -5.72 8.66
N ASP A 7 -3.73 -5.43 9.33
CA ASP A 7 -5.06 -5.84 8.90
C ASP A 7 -5.60 -4.85 7.85
N ARG A 8 -5.41 -5.23 6.58
CA ARG A 8 -5.86 -4.47 5.42
C ARG A 8 -7.37 -4.37 5.33
N GLU A 9 -8.10 -5.42 5.73
CA GLU A 9 -9.57 -5.42 5.67
C GLU A 9 -10.12 -4.43 6.70
N LEU A 10 -9.53 -4.42 7.90
CA LEU A 10 -9.89 -3.44 8.92
C LEU A 10 -9.61 -2.02 8.42
N GLN A 11 -8.42 -1.75 7.86
CA GLN A 11 -8.10 -0.43 7.34
C GLN A 11 -9.08 0.03 6.26
N TRP A 12 -9.40 -0.84 5.30
CA TRP A 12 -10.35 -0.54 4.25
C TRP A 12 -11.74 -0.21 4.80
N LYS A 13 -12.25 -0.97 5.78
CA LYS A 13 -13.54 -0.67 6.42
C LYS A 13 -13.51 0.68 7.14
N LEU A 14 -12.41 1.02 7.81
CA LEU A 14 -12.26 2.30 8.50
C LEU A 14 -12.19 3.46 7.50
N ASP A 15 -11.51 3.28 6.38
CA ASP A 15 -11.49 4.26 5.29
C ASP A 15 -12.86 4.38 4.59
N GLU A 16 -13.57 3.27 4.36
CA GLU A 16 -14.90 3.26 3.74
C GLU A 16 -15.92 4.07 4.57
N ILE A 17 -15.92 3.93 5.89
CA ILE A 17 -16.83 4.70 6.77
C ILE A 17 -16.40 6.15 6.98
N SER A 18 -15.15 6.50 6.65
CA SER A 18 -14.57 7.82 6.89
C SER A 18 -14.16 8.56 5.63
N ASP A 19 -14.56 8.06 4.45
CA ASP A 19 -14.17 8.58 3.13
C ASP A 19 -12.65 8.76 2.97
N GLY A 20 -11.88 7.79 3.47
CA GLY A 20 -10.41 7.77 3.43
C GLY A 20 -9.71 8.64 4.49
N ASP A 21 -10.44 9.29 5.40
CA ASP A 21 -9.84 10.15 6.43
C ASP A 21 -8.97 9.36 7.41
N PHE A 22 -9.31 8.10 7.72
CA PHE A 22 -8.50 7.26 8.60
C PHE A 22 -7.05 7.15 8.10
N SER A 23 -6.86 6.73 6.84
CA SER A 23 -5.54 6.62 6.22
C SER A 23 -4.83 7.98 6.10
N ALA A 24 -5.58 9.05 5.82
CA ALA A 24 -5.02 10.40 5.77
C ALA A 24 -4.48 10.86 7.14
N ARG A 25 -5.24 10.62 8.21
CA ARG A 25 -4.87 10.91 9.60
C ARG A 25 -3.66 10.08 10.05
N LEU A 26 -3.67 8.79 9.73
CA LEU A 26 -2.58 7.88 10.04
C LEU A 26 -1.25 8.35 9.44
N HIS A 27 -1.28 8.90 8.21
CA HIS A 27 -0.10 9.49 7.58
C HIS A 27 0.29 10.84 8.18
N LYS A 28 -0.69 11.70 8.48
CA LYS A 28 -0.47 13.05 9.03
C LYS A 28 0.13 13.01 10.45
N GLU A 29 -0.32 12.07 11.27
CA GLU A 29 0.09 11.93 12.68
C GLU A 29 1.24 10.93 12.87
N ARG A 30 1.91 10.49 11.79
CA ARG A 30 2.98 9.48 11.82
C ARG A 30 4.08 9.76 12.86
N GLU A 31 4.50 11.00 13.01
CA GLU A 31 5.56 11.35 13.97
C GLU A 31 5.06 11.26 15.42
N LEU A 32 3.78 11.59 15.67
CA LEU A 32 3.14 11.47 16.98
C LEU A 32 2.91 10.00 17.36
N ILE A 33 2.50 9.18 16.39
CA ILE A 33 2.35 7.72 16.55
C ILE A 33 3.69 7.11 16.94
N LYS A 34 4.76 7.48 16.21
CA LYS A 34 6.12 7.00 16.47
C LYS A 34 6.62 7.40 17.87
N ASP A 35 6.34 8.62 18.32
CA ASP A 35 6.66 9.07 19.68
C ASP A 35 5.85 8.32 20.74
N SER A 36 4.55 8.12 20.49
CA SER A 36 3.66 7.39 21.39
C SER A 36 4.10 5.95 21.60
N PHE A 37 4.63 5.30 20.57
CA PHE A 37 5.14 3.92 20.66
C PHE A 37 6.49 3.76 21.37
N GLN A 38 7.21 4.87 21.59
CA GLN A 38 8.41 4.87 22.43
C GLN A 38 8.07 4.96 23.93
N LYS A 39 6.83 5.35 24.27
CA LYS A 39 6.34 5.49 25.64
C LYS A 39 5.52 4.26 26.04
N GLU A 40 5.49 3.94 27.34
CA GLU A 40 4.57 2.95 27.88
C GLU A 40 3.31 3.63 28.43
N PRO A 41 2.09 3.14 28.09
CA PRO A 41 1.79 2.03 27.16
C PRO A 41 1.97 2.44 25.69
N ARG A 42 2.44 1.51 24.84
CA ARG A 42 2.73 1.72 23.40
C ARG A 42 1.45 1.84 22.56
N LEU A 43 0.63 2.83 22.90
CA LEU A 43 -0.72 3.04 22.40
C LEU A 43 -0.84 4.47 21.88
N HIS A 44 -1.49 4.62 20.73
CA HIS A 44 -1.85 5.92 20.18
C HIS A 44 -3.36 5.94 19.87
N VAL A 45 -4.06 6.99 20.27
CA VAL A 45 -5.48 7.15 19.94
C VAL A 45 -5.61 8.10 18.76
N LEU A 46 -6.00 7.57 17.61
CA LEU A 46 -6.20 8.34 16.38
C LEU A 46 -7.67 8.73 16.26
N TRP A 47 -7.93 10.02 16.05
CA TRP A 47 -9.28 10.55 15.78
C TRP A 47 -9.44 10.83 14.28
N PHE A 48 -10.56 10.40 13.71
CA PHE A 48 -10.80 10.46 12.26
C PHE A 48 -12.30 10.58 11.93
N GLY A 49 -12.59 10.84 10.65
CA GLY A 49 -13.90 11.17 10.12
C GLY A 49 -14.25 12.65 10.29
N GLU A 50 -15.29 13.08 9.58
CA GLU A 50 -15.79 14.47 9.67
C GLU A 50 -16.08 14.83 11.12
N GLY A 51 -15.51 15.96 11.59
CA GLY A 51 -15.67 16.42 12.98
C GLY A 51 -15.02 15.53 14.04
N SER A 52 -14.11 14.61 13.68
CA SER A 52 -13.51 13.63 14.60
C SER A 52 -14.55 12.70 15.24
N GLN A 53 -15.54 12.28 14.47
CA GLN A 53 -16.65 11.44 14.93
C GLN A 53 -16.21 10.03 15.37
N PHE A 54 -15.07 9.53 14.88
CA PHE A 54 -14.52 8.21 15.21
C PHE A 54 -13.17 8.31 15.92
N SER A 55 -12.87 7.30 16.73
CA SER A 55 -11.57 7.12 17.38
C SER A 55 -11.11 5.67 17.31
N ALA A 56 -9.84 5.45 17.01
CA ALA A 56 -9.20 4.13 17.02
C ALA A 56 -8.02 4.10 17.99
N ALA A 57 -8.01 3.09 18.86
CA ALA A 57 -6.89 2.78 19.73
C ALA A 57 -5.89 1.89 18.97
N LEU A 58 -4.74 2.45 18.58
CA LEU A 58 -3.72 1.80 17.77
C LEU A 58 -2.54 1.38 18.64
N TYR A 59 -2.30 0.08 18.71
CA TYR A 59 -1.10 -0.46 19.34
C TYR A 59 0.04 -0.58 18.32
N ALA A 60 1.29 -0.49 18.81
CA ALA A 60 2.48 -0.56 17.97
C ALA A 60 2.57 -1.84 17.12
N ASP A 61 2.06 -2.95 17.62
CA ASP A 61 2.06 -4.24 16.93
C ASP A 61 0.96 -4.36 15.85
N MET A 62 -0.06 -3.49 15.87
CA MET A 62 -1.09 -3.44 14.83
C MET A 62 -0.61 -2.72 13.56
N LEU A 63 0.39 -1.85 13.68
CA LEU A 63 0.93 -1.07 12.58
C LEU A 63 2.17 -1.71 11.96
N GLU A 64 2.36 -1.47 10.66
CA GLU A 64 3.57 -1.75 9.90
C GLU A 64 4.09 -0.46 9.25
N GLU A 65 5.41 -0.33 9.17
CA GLU A 65 6.07 0.76 8.46
C GLU A 65 6.18 0.41 6.98
N VAL A 66 5.50 1.19 6.16
CA VAL A 66 5.55 1.10 4.70
C VAL A 66 6.51 2.17 4.20
N ARG A 67 7.48 1.75 3.39
CA ARG A 67 8.41 2.68 2.75
C ARG A 67 7.68 3.53 1.72
N GLU A 68 8.12 4.77 1.57
CA GLU A 68 7.52 5.68 0.59
C GLU A 68 7.85 5.22 -0.83
N TYR A 69 6.83 5.26 -1.67
CA TYR A 69 6.95 5.00 -3.09
C TYR A 69 7.80 6.08 -3.76
N ASP A 70 8.82 5.64 -4.49
CA ASP A 70 9.69 6.51 -5.28
C ASP A 70 9.46 6.24 -6.77
N PRO A 71 8.89 7.19 -7.51
CA PRO A 71 8.55 6.99 -8.92
C PRO A 71 9.79 6.95 -9.83
N THR A 72 10.98 7.26 -9.35
CA THR A 72 12.19 7.29 -10.20
C THR A 72 12.98 5.99 -10.21
N LYS A 73 12.62 5.03 -9.34
CA LYS A 73 13.36 3.78 -9.13
C LYS A 73 12.45 2.56 -9.06
N TRP A 74 13.08 1.38 -9.06
CA TRP A 74 12.41 0.14 -8.67
C TRP A 74 12.15 0.13 -7.16
N ASN A 75 10.90 -0.08 -6.80
CA ASN A 75 10.41 -0.22 -5.44
C ASN A 75 10.21 -1.70 -5.12
N ASN A 76 10.58 -2.13 -3.92
CA ASN A 76 10.39 -3.53 -3.50
C ASN A 76 8.96 -3.75 -3.00
N TYR A 77 8.31 -4.80 -3.48
CA TYR A 77 7.03 -5.27 -2.98
C TYR A 77 7.27 -6.42 -1.98
N PRO A 78 6.55 -6.50 -0.86
CA PRO A 78 5.49 -5.61 -0.38
C PRO A 78 6.00 -4.44 0.50
N GLU A 79 7.32 -4.20 0.60
CA GLU A 79 7.91 -3.17 1.47
C GLU A 79 7.42 -1.74 1.14
N VAL A 80 7.14 -1.48 -0.13
CA VAL A 80 6.60 -0.23 -0.65
C VAL A 80 5.21 -0.51 -1.21
N GLU A 81 4.24 0.34 -0.87
CA GLU A 81 2.89 0.26 -1.42
C GLU A 81 2.83 0.89 -2.82
N PRO A 82 2.45 0.11 -3.85
CA PRO A 82 2.27 0.65 -5.19
C PRO A 82 1.01 1.54 -5.29
N PRO A 83 1.01 2.54 -6.19
CA PRO A 83 -0.20 3.29 -6.54
C PRO A 83 -1.32 2.39 -7.08
N GLU A 84 -2.53 2.55 -6.55
CA GLU A 84 -3.71 1.80 -6.97
C GLU A 84 -4.20 2.26 -8.36
N GLY A 85 -4.59 1.32 -9.22
CA GLY A 85 -5.18 1.59 -10.54
C GLY A 85 -4.20 2.10 -11.61
N VAL A 86 -2.92 2.28 -11.28
CA VAL A 86 -1.88 2.75 -12.20
C VAL A 86 -1.17 1.57 -12.84
N TRP A 87 -0.98 1.60 -14.16
CA TRP A 87 -0.18 0.61 -14.88
C TRP A 87 1.31 0.78 -14.56
N MET A 88 1.92 -0.29 -14.06
CA MET A 88 3.32 -0.30 -13.63
C MET A 88 4.07 -1.46 -14.28
N ARG A 89 5.40 -1.30 -14.42
CA ARG A 89 6.27 -2.42 -14.75
C ARG A 89 6.52 -3.21 -13.47
N VAL A 90 6.23 -4.50 -13.50
CA VAL A 90 6.45 -5.43 -12.39
C VAL A 90 7.52 -6.44 -12.77
N GLU A 91 8.30 -6.84 -11.80
CA GLU A 91 9.37 -7.81 -11.92
C GLU A 91 9.22 -8.88 -10.84
N TRP A 92 9.37 -10.14 -11.23
CA TRP A 92 9.46 -11.25 -10.29
C TRP A 92 10.38 -12.34 -10.79
N ARG A 93 10.84 -13.18 -9.87
CA ARG A 93 11.68 -14.34 -10.18
C ARG A 93 10.94 -15.64 -9.95
N ASP A 94 11.02 -16.52 -10.93
CA ASP A 94 10.67 -17.94 -10.80
C ASP A 94 11.97 -18.76 -10.85
N GLY A 95 12.53 -19.03 -9.68
CA GLY A 95 13.88 -19.61 -9.54
C GLY A 95 14.97 -18.69 -10.09
N VAL A 96 15.61 -19.11 -11.19
CA VAL A 96 16.63 -18.33 -11.90
C VAL A 96 16.06 -17.49 -13.05
N VAL A 97 14.80 -17.73 -13.43
CA VAL A 97 14.15 -17.00 -14.51
C VAL A 97 13.61 -15.70 -13.97
N LYS A 98 13.92 -14.61 -14.68
CA LYS A 98 13.42 -13.28 -14.38
C LYS A 98 12.27 -12.99 -15.33
N HIS A 99 11.12 -12.63 -14.77
CA HIS A 99 9.95 -12.22 -15.53
C HIS A 99 9.70 -10.71 -15.38
N LEU A 100 9.21 -10.12 -16.45
CA LEU A 100 8.78 -8.73 -16.53
C LEU A 100 7.38 -8.71 -17.12
N ALA A 101 6.51 -7.86 -16.56
CA ALA A 101 5.18 -7.62 -17.12
C ALA A 101 4.74 -6.19 -16.82
N VAL A 102 3.66 -5.77 -17.48
CA VAL A 102 2.93 -4.56 -17.13
C VAL A 102 1.67 -4.97 -16.38
N ALA A 103 1.49 -4.48 -15.16
CA ALA A 103 0.34 -4.78 -14.32
C ALA A 103 -0.06 -3.56 -13.50
N ARG A 104 -1.34 -3.47 -13.15
CA ARG A 104 -1.87 -2.48 -12.23
C ARG A 104 -2.17 -3.12 -10.87
N TYR A 105 -1.92 -2.39 -9.81
CA TYR A 105 -2.26 -2.83 -8.47
C TYR A 105 -3.71 -2.46 -8.16
N GLU A 106 -4.55 -3.46 -7.88
CA GLU A 106 -5.98 -3.24 -7.69
C GLU A 106 -6.53 -3.97 -6.47
N ALA A 107 -7.46 -3.31 -5.79
CA ALA A 107 -8.32 -3.92 -4.81
C ALA A 107 -9.24 -4.96 -5.48
N TRP A 108 -9.25 -6.18 -4.95
CA TRP A 108 -10.08 -7.29 -5.41
C TRP A 108 -10.98 -7.78 -4.27
N GLY A 109 -12.17 -8.27 -4.61
CA GLY A 109 -13.12 -8.80 -3.63
C GLY A 109 -13.70 -7.75 -2.68
N GLY A 110 -13.85 -6.51 -3.16
CA GLY A 110 -14.33 -5.37 -2.37
C GLY A 110 -13.31 -4.86 -1.36
N GLY A 111 -12.06 -4.62 -1.78
CA GLY A 111 -11.02 -4.06 -0.90
C GLY A 111 -10.30 -5.04 0.02
N LYS A 112 -10.70 -6.32 0.03
CA LYS A 112 -10.18 -7.32 0.99
C LYS A 112 -8.79 -7.83 0.66
N GLN A 113 -8.44 -7.86 -0.62
CA GLN A 113 -7.11 -8.26 -1.06
C GLN A 113 -6.67 -7.32 -2.17
N PHE A 114 -5.37 -7.06 -2.25
CA PHE A 114 -4.80 -6.36 -3.38
C PHE A 114 -3.99 -7.32 -4.23
N VAL A 115 -4.16 -7.23 -5.54
CA VAL A 115 -3.49 -8.11 -6.51
C VAL A 115 -2.94 -7.28 -7.65
N TRP A 116 -1.89 -7.80 -8.30
CA TRP A 116 -1.41 -7.23 -9.55
C TRP A 116 -2.19 -7.85 -10.70
N VAL A 117 -2.86 -7.01 -11.48
CA VAL A 117 -3.67 -7.43 -12.64
C VAL A 117 -2.96 -6.97 -13.90
N SER A 118 -2.54 -7.93 -14.72
CA SER A 118 -2.10 -7.68 -16.09
C SER A 118 -3.27 -7.83 -17.06
N ASP A 119 -3.07 -7.43 -18.30
CA ASP A 119 -3.93 -7.71 -19.46
C ASP A 119 -4.33 -9.20 -19.61
N LYS A 120 -3.41 -10.12 -19.30
CA LYS A 120 -3.54 -11.57 -19.52
C LYS A 120 -3.89 -12.35 -18.25
N ARG A 121 -3.47 -11.89 -17.06
CA ARG A 121 -3.62 -12.66 -15.81
C ARG A 121 -3.42 -11.84 -14.54
N ILE A 122 -3.76 -12.46 -13.42
CA ILE A 122 -3.37 -11.98 -12.08
C ILE A 122 -1.96 -12.48 -11.76
N ILE A 123 -1.07 -11.57 -11.37
CA ILE A 123 0.30 -11.84 -10.93
C ILE A 123 0.33 -11.68 -9.41
N ARG A 124 0.67 -12.76 -8.69
CA ARG A 124 0.68 -12.74 -7.20
C ARG A 124 2.09 -12.60 -6.62
N GLU A 125 3.06 -13.09 -7.35
CA GLU A 125 4.47 -13.09 -6.95
C GLU A 125 5.11 -11.91 -7.66
N VAL A 126 5.16 -10.75 -7.01
CA VAL A 126 5.87 -9.57 -7.51
C VAL A 126 6.97 -9.24 -6.52
N ASP A 127 8.22 -9.17 -6.98
CA ASP A 127 9.34 -8.79 -6.15
C ASP A 127 9.49 -7.27 -6.14
N ARG A 128 9.37 -6.63 -7.31
CA ARG A 128 9.63 -5.20 -7.48
C ARG A 128 8.71 -4.58 -8.52
N PHE A 129 8.47 -3.28 -8.39
CA PHE A 129 7.68 -2.51 -9.34
C PHE A 129 8.23 -1.11 -9.56
N ARG A 130 7.94 -0.52 -10.72
CA ARG A 130 8.25 0.89 -11.02
C ARG A 130 7.22 1.49 -11.98
N PRO A 131 7.03 2.81 -12.02
CA PRO A 131 6.14 3.40 -13.00
C PRO A 131 6.65 3.16 -14.42
N ARG A 132 5.72 3.11 -15.37
CA ARG A 132 6.02 2.98 -16.79
C ARG A 132 6.72 4.26 -17.26
N ASP A 133 7.77 4.12 -18.06
CA ASP A 133 8.50 5.27 -18.61
C ASP A 133 7.67 6.00 -19.68
N ASP A 134 6.71 5.33 -20.31
CA ASP A 134 5.87 5.87 -21.38
C ASP A 134 4.40 5.40 -21.25
N PRO A 135 3.40 6.28 -21.09
CA PRO A 135 2.00 5.88 -20.92
C PRO A 135 1.37 5.26 -22.19
N ASP A 136 1.98 5.46 -23.38
CA ASP A 136 1.42 5.06 -24.69
C ASP A 136 2.26 4.03 -25.47
N GLY A 137 3.42 3.60 -24.97
CA GLY A 137 4.31 2.72 -25.74
C GLY A 137 3.96 1.24 -25.63
N GLU A 138 3.17 0.69 -26.58
CA GLU A 138 3.13 -0.76 -26.86
C GLU A 138 4.56 -1.32 -26.78
N GLU A 139 4.85 -2.13 -25.77
CA GLU A 139 6.10 -2.90 -25.76
C GLU A 139 5.82 -4.12 -26.61
N ASP A 140 6.19 -4.00 -27.89
CA ASP A 140 6.26 -5.10 -28.86
C ASP A 140 6.89 -6.32 -28.19
N GLU A 141 6.17 -7.43 -28.22
CA GLU A 141 6.68 -8.75 -27.89
C GLU A 141 7.76 -9.12 -28.92
N GLU A 142 9.03 -9.08 -28.52
CA GLU A 142 10.12 -9.79 -29.24
C GLU A 142 10.22 -11.24 -28.77
#